data_AF-A0A7J3KYM9-F1
#
_entry.id   AF-A0A7J3KYM9-F1
#
_cell.length_a   1.000
_cell.length_b   1.000
_cell.length_c   1.000
_cell.angle_alpha   90.00
_cell.angle_beta   90.00
_cell.angle_gamma   90.00
#
_symmetry.space_group_name_H-M   'P 1'
#
loop_
_entity.id
_entity.type
_entity.pdbx_description
1 polymer ?
#
loop_
_entity_poly.entity_id
_entity_poly.type
_entity_poly.pdbx_seq_one_letter_code
_entity_poly.pdbx_strand_id
1 'polypeptide(L)'
;MFQTIKQSDNNLFEQGLKKIVKRDGRIVDFDKNKITEAIWKAIKSVGGQDRELAEKLSNQVVERLERQLKPGEIPHVEQVQDLVEQVLVENNLYNVAKSYILYRALHAQIREFVDSYLENKSWLVRENANTTYSLQALNFHISSQVISQYWLHRIFNKGRTEIREAHLNGDFHIHNLGILGPYCVGWDLKDLLMTGFKGVRGKVSAKPAKHFRVALGHVVNFVFTLQGEAAGAQAFSNFDTYLAPFIRYDNLDYKSVKQALQEFMFNMNIPTRVGFQTPFSNITLDLKVPSFMEDEPVIIGGETMDATYGDFQEEMDIFNRALAEVMLEGDAVGRVFTFPIPTVNITKDFDWDDETIRKVLETSAKYGIPYFANFINSDMNPEDVRSMCCHLRLDKRELKKRGGGLFGANPLTGSIGVVTINMPRIGYLSKSEGDFFERLDRLMVLAKDVLEIKRKWLEKFTEAGLYPYSKFYLRHIKEAFGSYWKNHFSTIGLVGMNEACLNFLGCSIGDPEGLSFSIKVLDFMRKRLQDFQEETGNIFNLEATPAEGTSHRLAKIDKKMYPNIIVANEEDVKKGAAPYYTNSTHLPVYYTDDLWEYLRLQEP
;
A
#
# COMPACT_ATOMS: atom_id res chain seq x y z
N MET A 1 57.03 42.50 61.85
CA MET A 1 56.88 41.29 62.70
C MET A 1 55.78 40.45 62.06
N PHE A 2 56.11 39.22 61.70
CA PHE A 2 55.34 38.29 60.87
C PHE A 2 53.94 37.94 61.43
N GLN A 3 52.96 37.74 60.53
CA GLN A 3 52.04 36.58 60.50
C GLN A 3 51.08 36.71 59.29
N THR A 4 51.33 36.02 58.17
CA THR A 4 50.84 34.68 57.79
C THR A 4 49.67 34.78 56.80
N ILE A 5 50.01 34.68 55.51
CA ILE A 5 49.11 34.31 54.43
C ILE A 5 48.78 32.81 54.63
N LYS A 6 47.50 32.47 54.80
CA LYS A 6 47.00 31.10 54.67
C LYS A 6 45.71 31.08 53.85
N GLN A 7 45.86 30.55 52.64
CA GLN A 7 44.93 29.73 51.86
C GLN A 7 43.51 29.52 52.42
N SER A 8 42.52 29.88 51.61
CA SER A 8 41.28 29.12 51.46
C SER A 8 40.56 29.45 50.15
N ASP A 9 41.22 29.25 49.00
CA ASP A 9 40.59 29.19 47.67
C ASP A 9 40.48 27.73 47.19
N ASN A 10 39.86 26.88 48.01
CA ASN A 10 39.51 25.51 47.65
C ASN A 10 38.17 25.19 48.28
N ASN A 11 37.07 25.29 47.51
CA ASN A 11 35.85 24.45 47.61
C ASN A 11 34.67 24.99 46.79
N LEU A 12 34.84 25.19 45.48
CA LEU A 12 33.71 25.44 44.57
C LEU A 12 33.57 24.39 43.43
N PHE A 13 34.40 23.34 43.43
CA PHE A 13 34.37 22.30 42.38
C PHE A 13 34.04 20.88 42.86
N GLU A 14 33.58 20.69 44.11
CA GLU A 14 33.05 19.40 44.58
C GLU A 14 31.50 19.36 44.51
N GLN A 15 30.95 19.53 43.31
CA GLN A 15 29.63 19.02 42.99
C GLN A 15 29.73 18.14 41.76
N GLY A 16 30.32 16.96 41.93
CA GLY A 16 30.34 15.96 40.87
C GLY A 16 28.91 15.64 40.41
N LEU A 17 28.76 15.39 39.12
CA LEU A 17 27.50 14.97 38.51
C LEU A 17 26.88 13.78 39.25
N LYS A 18 25.74 13.99 39.92
CA LYS A 18 25.06 12.92 40.67
C LYS A 18 23.94 12.24 39.88
N LYS A 19 23.27 12.98 39.01
CA LYS A 19 22.05 12.53 38.32
C LYS A 19 22.11 12.82 36.82
N ILE A 20 21.31 12.09 36.05
CA ILE A 20 21.12 12.29 34.61
C ILE A 20 19.66 12.03 34.23
N VAL A 21 19.11 12.87 33.36
CA VAL A 21 17.76 12.68 32.79
C VAL A 21 17.84 11.77 31.57
N LYS A 22 17.10 10.66 31.62
CA LYS A 22 16.91 9.73 30.49
C LYS A 22 15.90 10.32 29.50
N ARG A 23 15.90 9.79 28.27
CA ARG A 23 15.01 10.25 27.18
C ARG A 23 13.53 10.14 27.50
N ASP A 24 13.15 9.23 28.39
CA ASP A 24 11.77 9.05 28.88
C ASP A 24 11.43 9.93 30.09
N GLY A 25 12.30 10.88 30.43
CA GLY A 25 12.14 11.80 31.56
C GLY A 25 12.58 11.22 32.91
N ARG A 26 12.94 9.92 33.00
CA ARG A 26 13.39 9.34 34.27
C ARG A 26 14.73 9.91 34.71
N ILE A 27 14.83 10.28 35.98
CA ILE A 27 16.08 10.73 36.60
C ILE A 27 16.77 9.54 37.26
N VAL A 28 18.00 9.24 36.85
CA VAL A 28 18.80 8.14 37.41
C VAL A 28 20.18 8.63 37.84
N ASP A 29 20.93 7.80 38.56
CA ASP A 29 22.32 8.13 38.93
C ASP A 29 23.21 8.27 37.70
N PHE A 30 24.07 9.30 37.73
CA PHE A 30 25.08 9.52 36.70
C PHE A 30 26.19 8.47 36.84
N ASP A 31 26.53 7.82 35.73
CA ASP A 31 27.57 6.80 35.68
C ASP A 31 28.49 7.07 34.49
N LYS A 32 29.68 7.62 34.78
CA LYS A 32 30.71 7.93 33.81
C LYS A 32 31.11 6.69 33.00
N ASN A 33 31.11 5.49 33.59
CA ASN A 33 31.57 4.28 32.89
C ASN A 33 30.72 3.99 31.65
N LYS A 34 29.46 4.44 31.61
CA LYS A 34 28.62 4.31 30.41
C LYS A 34 29.12 5.18 29.24
N ILE A 35 29.73 6.33 29.52
CA ILE A 35 30.36 7.19 28.51
C ILE A 35 31.64 6.52 28.01
N THR A 36 32.51 6.08 28.94
CA THR A 36 33.73 5.33 28.62
C THR A 36 33.42 4.11 27.73
N GLU A 37 32.45 3.29 28.10
CA GLU A 37 32.07 2.10 27.32
C GLU A 37 31.52 2.44 25.94
N ALA A 38 30.77 3.54 25.81
CA ALA A 38 30.24 3.98 24.51
C ALA A 38 31.36 4.46 23.58
N ILE A 39 32.31 5.26 24.09
CA ILE A 39 33.50 5.70 23.35
C ILE A 39 34.38 4.48 23.01
N TRP A 40 34.58 3.58 23.96
CA TRP A 40 35.37 2.37 23.78
C TRP A 40 34.82 1.46 22.66
N LYS A 41 33.50 1.25 22.63
CA LYS A 41 32.84 0.51 21.54
C LYS A 41 33.06 1.18 20.18
N ALA A 42 33.03 2.51 20.10
CA ALA A 42 33.29 3.26 18.88
C ALA A 42 34.76 3.20 18.43
N ILE A 43 35.71 3.17 19.38
CA ILE A 43 37.13 2.95 19.08
C ILE A 43 37.33 1.53 18.53
N LYS A 44 36.72 0.53 19.17
CA LYS A 44 36.82 -0.87 18.74
C LYS A 44 36.20 -1.13 17.38
N SER A 45 35.08 -0.47 17.03
CA SER A 45 34.41 -0.66 15.73
C SER A 45 35.22 -0.15 14.54
N VAL A 46 36.21 0.73 14.77
CA VAL A 46 37.17 1.17 13.74
C VAL A 46 38.53 0.48 13.86
N GLY A 47 38.63 -0.59 14.65
CA GLY A 47 39.85 -1.40 14.80
C GLY A 47 40.82 -0.93 15.88
N GLY A 48 40.47 0.09 16.68
CA GLY A 48 41.29 0.57 17.79
C GLY A 48 41.21 -0.35 19.02
N GLN A 49 42.28 -0.34 19.83
CA GLN A 49 42.39 -1.17 21.05
C GLN A 49 42.74 -0.37 22.32
N ASP A 50 42.76 0.96 22.25
CA ASP A 50 43.14 1.82 23.37
C ASP A 50 41.93 2.18 24.25
N ARG A 51 41.78 1.45 25.37
CA ARG A 51 40.72 1.71 26.36
C ARG A 51 41.09 2.89 27.28
N GLU A 52 42.37 3.13 27.51
CA GLU A 52 42.83 4.27 28.31
C GLU A 52 42.46 5.59 27.63
N LEU A 53 42.56 5.63 26.29
CA LEU A 53 42.06 6.74 25.48
C LEU A 53 40.55 6.96 25.69
N ALA A 54 39.73 5.91 25.74
CA ALA A 54 38.30 6.04 26.01
C ALA A 54 38.01 6.65 27.40
N GLU A 55 38.77 6.27 28.42
CA GLU A 55 38.67 6.84 29.77
C GLU A 55 39.09 8.31 29.80
N LYS A 56 40.18 8.66 29.10
CA LYS A 56 40.65 10.04 28.98
C LYS A 56 39.63 10.93 28.28
N LEU A 57 39.06 10.47 27.17
CA LEU A 57 38.02 11.22 26.44
C LEU A 57 36.74 11.33 27.28
N SER A 58 36.37 10.28 28.00
CA SER A 58 35.23 10.33 28.92
C SER A 58 35.44 11.35 30.05
N ASN A 59 36.66 11.51 30.58
CA ASN A 59 36.97 12.57 31.56
C ASN A 59 36.75 13.96 30.95
N GLN A 60 37.23 14.18 29.72
CA GLN A 60 37.05 15.45 29.02
C GLN A 60 35.57 15.78 28.79
N VAL A 61 34.75 14.78 28.45
CA VAL A 61 33.29 14.95 28.31
C VAL A 61 32.65 15.36 29.64
N VAL A 62 33.00 14.70 30.74
CA VAL A 62 32.48 15.01 32.08
C VAL A 62 32.87 16.42 32.50
N GLU A 63 34.15 16.79 32.34
CA GLU A 63 34.64 18.12 32.71
C GLU A 63 33.93 19.23 31.92
N ARG A 64 33.67 19.02 30.63
CA ARG A 64 32.90 19.98 29.82
C ARG A 64 31.44 20.06 30.22
N LEU A 65 30.83 18.91 30.51
CA LEU A 65 29.45 18.85 30.93
C LEU A 65 29.26 19.62 32.24
N GLU A 66 30.16 19.45 33.21
CA GLU A 66 30.15 20.19 34.48
C GLU A 66 30.33 21.70 34.29
N ARG A 67 31.16 22.13 33.33
CA ARG A 67 31.36 23.55 33.02
C ARG A 67 30.17 24.20 32.30
N GLN A 68 29.37 23.42 31.56
CA GLN A 68 28.24 23.94 30.79
C GLN A 68 26.92 23.98 31.57
N LEU A 69 26.80 23.18 32.63
CA LEU A 69 25.59 23.10 33.44
C LEU A 69 25.48 24.28 34.42
N LYS A 70 24.27 24.81 34.57
CA LYS A 70 23.98 25.79 35.63
C LYS A 70 23.91 25.09 37.00
N PRO A 71 24.13 25.81 38.11
CA PRO A 71 23.97 25.24 39.45
C PRO A 71 22.59 24.59 39.64
N GLY A 72 22.58 23.30 39.95
CA GLY A 72 21.35 22.51 40.15
C GLY A 72 20.71 21.92 38.87
N GLU A 73 21.29 22.17 37.70
CA GLU A 73 20.82 21.60 36.43
C GLU A 73 21.27 20.13 36.28
N ILE A 74 20.34 19.25 35.91
CA ILE A 74 20.62 17.83 35.68
C ILE A 74 20.78 17.63 34.17
N PRO A 75 21.93 17.09 33.69
CA PRO A 75 22.14 16.92 32.26
C PRO A 75 21.18 15.89 31.68
N HIS A 76 20.74 16.14 30.45
CA HIS A 76 20.00 15.19 29.64
C HIS A 76 20.97 14.27 28.88
N VAL A 77 20.59 13.02 28.66
CA VAL A 77 21.44 12.05 27.95
C VAL A 77 21.82 12.50 26.53
N GLU A 78 20.98 13.28 25.84
CA GLU A 78 21.34 13.87 24.53
C GLU A 78 22.52 14.83 24.62
N GLN A 79 22.54 15.71 25.63
CA GLN A 79 23.63 16.68 25.83
C GLN A 79 24.97 15.96 26.04
N VAL A 80 24.97 14.87 26.82
CA VAL A 80 26.16 14.04 27.02
C VAL A 80 26.66 13.45 25.69
N GLN A 81 25.75 12.93 24.88
CA GLN A 81 26.12 12.31 23.62
C GLN A 81 26.65 13.32 22.59
N ASP A 82 26.06 14.52 22.53
CA ASP A 82 26.52 15.60 21.63
C ASP A 82 27.91 16.10 22.04
N LEU A 83 28.19 16.17 23.33
CA LEU A 83 29.53 16.46 23.86
C LEU A 83 30.55 15.36 23.53
N VAL A 84 30.14 14.08 23.53
CA VAL A 84 31.02 12.98 23.09
C VAL A 84 31.43 13.19 21.64
N GLU A 85 30.50 13.57 20.75
CA GLU A 85 30.80 13.84 19.34
C GLU A 85 31.80 14.99 19.18
N GLN A 86 31.58 16.11 19.88
CA GLN A 86 32.48 17.25 19.85
C GLN A 86 33.89 16.88 20.34
N VAL A 87 33.99 16.20 21.49
CA VAL A 87 35.27 15.78 22.07
C VAL A 87 36.02 14.83 21.13
N LEU A 88 35.33 13.90 20.47
CA LEU A 88 35.97 13.00 19.49
C LEU A 88 36.51 13.76 18.27
N VAL A 89 35.76 14.74 17.75
CA VAL A 89 36.19 15.55 16.60
C VAL A 89 37.39 16.42 16.95
N GLU A 90 37.38 17.08 18.11
CA GLU A 90 38.46 17.98 18.54
C GLU A 90 39.77 17.25 18.88
N ASN A 91 39.68 15.99 19.31
CA ASN A 91 40.85 15.14 19.48
C ASN A 91 41.32 14.51 18.15
N ASN A 92 40.84 14.99 17.00
CA ASN A 92 41.16 14.51 15.65
C ASN A 92 40.80 13.02 15.41
N LEU A 93 39.87 12.45 16.18
CA LEU A 93 39.42 11.06 16.05
C LEU A 93 38.24 10.94 15.09
N TYR A 94 38.38 11.48 13.88
CA TYR A 94 37.28 11.60 12.90
C TYR A 94 36.60 10.27 12.55
N ASN A 95 37.37 9.18 12.41
CA ASN A 95 36.81 7.85 12.12
C ASN A 95 35.98 7.30 13.29
N VAL A 96 36.45 7.51 14.53
CA VAL A 96 35.74 7.13 15.76
C VAL A 96 34.47 7.97 15.92
N ALA A 97 34.56 9.29 15.72
CA ALA A 97 33.42 10.21 15.74
C ALA A 97 32.35 9.78 14.73
N LYS A 98 32.75 9.52 13.47
CA LYS A 98 31.84 9.04 12.43
C LYS A 98 31.17 7.72 12.82
N SER A 99 31.93 6.76 13.35
CA SER A 99 31.37 5.48 13.79
C SER A 99 30.39 5.66 14.95
N TYR A 100 30.69 6.54 15.91
CA TYR A 100 29.82 6.86 17.04
C TYR A 100 28.51 7.52 16.59
N ILE A 101 28.59 8.53 15.72
CA ILE A 101 27.44 9.23 15.12
C ILE A 101 26.54 8.24 14.37
N LEU A 102 27.12 7.40 13.50
CA LEU A 102 26.37 6.42 12.72
C LEU A 102 25.70 5.37 13.61
N TYR A 103 26.39 4.90 14.66
CA TYR A 103 25.83 3.97 15.63
C TYR A 103 24.64 4.59 16.38
N ARG A 104 24.76 5.84 16.84
CA ARG A 104 23.67 6.60 17.48
C ARG A 104 22.48 6.75 16.56
N ALA A 105 22.72 7.19 15.32
CA ALA A 105 21.67 7.38 14.33
C ALA A 105 20.91 6.08 14.04
N LEU A 106 21.63 4.97 13.82
CA LEU A 106 21.03 3.65 13.60
C LEU A 106 20.21 3.19 14.82
N HIS A 107 20.76 3.34 16.03
CA HIS A 107 20.06 2.96 17.27
C HIS A 107 18.83 3.83 17.54
N ALA A 108 18.87 5.11 17.19
CA ALA A 108 17.72 6.00 17.29
C ALA A 108 16.63 5.57 16.31
N GLN A 109 16.98 5.27 15.06
CA GLN A 109 16.04 4.78 14.04
C GLN A 109 15.40 3.44 14.43
N ILE A 110 16.19 2.47 14.90
CA ILE A 110 15.65 1.17 15.33
C ILE A 110 14.65 1.36 16.48
N ARG A 111 14.99 2.16 17.49
CA ARG A 111 14.07 2.46 18.59
C ARG A 111 12.82 3.16 18.09
N GLU A 112 12.95 4.16 17.22
CA GLU A 112 11.81 4.85 16.63
C GLU A 112 10.86 3.88 15.92
N PHE A 113 11.38 2.93 15.13
CA PHE A 113 10.54 1.94 14.43
C PHE A 113 9.85 0.96 15.38
N VAL A 114 10.53 0.52 16.44
CA VAL A 114 9.97 -0.46 17.40
C VAL A 114 9.02 0.21 18.39
N ASP A 115 9.48 1.28 19.06
CA ASP A 115 8.73 1.98 20.10
C ASP A 115 7.49 2.66 19.53
N SER A 116 7.55 3.20 18.29
CA SER A 116 6.37 3.80 17.65
C SER A 116 5.21 2.83 17.48
N TYR A 117 5.51 1.54 17.31
CA TYR A 117 4.53 0.47 17.23
C TYR A 117 4.11 -0.02 18.61
N LEU A 118 5.07 -0.33 19.50
CA LEU A 118 4.78 -0.86 20.84
C LEU A 118 3.97 0.12 21.70
N GLU A 119 4.20 1.42 21.54
CA GLU A 119 3.52 2.46 22.30
C GLU A 119 2.29 3.02 21.58
N ASN A 120 1.89 2.45 20.43
CA ASN A 120 0.79 2.94 19.58
C ASN A 120 0.88 4.44 19.22
N LYS A 121 2.10 5.00 19.16
CA LYS A 121 2.33 6.43 18.95
C LYS A 121 2.21 6.88 17.49
N SER A 122 2.28 5.95 16.54
CA SER A 122 2.16 6.27 15.11
C SER A 122 0.79 5.93 14.56
N TRP A 123 0.18 6.87 13.84
CA TRP A 123 -1.05 6.64 13.08
C TRP A 123 -0.88 5.54 12.02
N LEU A 124 0.35 5.29 11.56
CA LEU A 124 0.68 4.21 10.62
C LEU A 124 0.32 2.82 11.16
N VAL A 125 0.30 2.64 12.49
CA VAL A 125 -0.12 1.38 13.13
C VAL A 125 -1.62 1.12 12.90
N ARG A 126 -2.40 2.19 12.67
CA ARG A 126 -3.85 2.14 12.42
C ARG A 126 -4.21 2.36 10.95
N GLU A 127 -3.23 2.47 10.06
CA GLU A 127 -3.46 2.75 8.63
C GLU A 127 -4.18 1.58 7.93
N ASN A 128 -3.91 0.34 8.35
CA ASN A 128 -4.54 -0.84 7.77
C ASN A 128 -5.54 -1.47 8.77
N ALA A 129 -6.83 -1.33 8.48
CA ALA A 129 -7.90 -1.86 9.32
C ALA A 129 -7.92 -3.40 9.43
N ASN A 130 -7.21 -4.10 8.54
CA ASN A 130 -7.06 -5.55 8.54
C ASN A 130 -5.90 -6.03 9.44
N THR A 131 -5.27 -5.14 10.23
CA THR A 131 -4.20 -5.49 11.17
C THR A 131 -4.65 -5.42 12.62
N THR A 132 -4.05 -6.27 13.46
CA THR A 132 -4.18 -6.19 14.91
C THR A 132 -2.79 -6.15 15.54
N TYR A 133 -2.67 -5.47 16.69
CA TYR A 133 -1.46 -5.44 17.49
C TYR A 133 -0.96 -6.86 17.78
N SER A 134 0.12 -7.24 17.10
CA SER A 134 0.73 -8.56 17.17
C SER A 134 2.22 -8.49 16.85
N LEU A 135 2.95 -9.56 17.16
CA LEU A 135 4.37 -9.70 16.81
C LEU A 135 4.57 -9.75 15.29
N GLN A 136 3.68 -10.41 14.55
CA GLN A 136 3.73 -10.49 13.09
C GLN A 136 3.53 -9.11 12.46
N ALA A 137 2.58 -8.32 12.96
CA ALA A 137 2.37 -6.95 12.49
C ALA A 137 3.53 -6.02 12.88
N LEU A 138 4.19 -6.22 14.03
CA LEU A 138 5.44 -5.50 14.37
C LEU A 138 6.55 -5.81 13.36
N ASN A 139 6.76 -7.09 13.04
CA ASN A 139 7.79 -7.50 12.07
C ASN A 139 7.54 -6.90 10.68
N PHE A 140 6.27 -6.87 10.25
CA PHE A 140 5.87 -6.22 9.01
C PHE A 140 6.04 -4.70 9.06
N HIS A 141 5.70 -4.05 10.18
CA HIS A 141 5.88 -2.61 10.36
C HIS A 141 7.35 -2.20 10.20
N ILE A 142 8.25 -2.89 10.90
CA ILE A 142 9.70 -2.62 10.83
C ILE A 142 10.22 -2.82 9.40
N SER A 143 9.87 -3.95 8.76
CA SER A 143 10.33 -4.21 7.39
C SER A 143 9.80 -3.16 6.41
N SER A 144 8.54 -2.74 6.56
CA SER A 144 7.92 -1.72 5.70
C SER A 144 8.63 -0.37 5.80
N GLN A 145 9.00 0.05 7.01
CA GLN A 145 9.71 1.31 7.22
C GLN A 145 11.09 1.28 6.55
N VAL A 146 11.84 0.19 6.75
CA VAL A 146 13.17 0.03 6.15
C VAL A 146 13.09 0.00 4.62
N ILE A 147 12.13 -0.71 4.04
CA ILE A 147 11.94 -0.80 2.59
C ILE A 147 11.51 0.55 2.01
N SER A 148 10.65 1.30 2.71
CA SER A 148 10.24 2.65 2.29
C SER A 148 11.43 3.60 2.20
N GLN A 149 12.31 3.58 3.22
CA GLN A 149 13.55 4.35 3.19
C GLN A 149 14.47 3.93 2.04
N TYR A 150 14.53 2.63 1.72
CA TYR A 150 15.30 2.15 0.57
C TYR A 150 14.76 2.69 -0.76
N TRP A 151 13.44 2.68 -0.98
CA TRP A 151 12.81 3.29 -2.15
C TRP A 151 13.18 4.78 -2.26
N LEU A 152 12.93 5.55 -1.21
CA LEU A 152 13.10 7.00 -1.19
C LEU A 152 14.58 7.43 -1.33
N HIS A 153 15.49 6.77 -0.61
CA HIS A 153 16.89 7.23 -0.50
C HIS A 153 17.87 6.51 -1.43
N ARG A 154 17.51 5.35 -1.99
CA ARG A 154 18.40 4.59 -2.88
C ARG A 154 17.85 4.46 -4.28
N ILE A 155 16.56 4.18 -4.43
CA ILE A 155 15.97 3.99 -5.76
C ILE A 155 15.61 5.33 -6.41
N PHE A 156 14.83 6.17 -5.75
CA PHE A 156 14.40 7.46 -6.30
C PHE A 156 15.47 8.57 -6.19
N ASN A 157 16.43 8.42 -5.29
CA ASN A 157 17.46 9.44 -5.02
C ASN A 157 18.56 9.55 -6.10
N LYS A 158 18.57 8.68 -7.12
CA LYS A 158 19.55 8.76 -8.23
C LYS A 158 19.17 9.86 -9.23
N GLY A 159 19.35 11.13 -8.85
CA GLY A 159 19.24 12.29 -9.74
C GLY A 159 17.89 13.02 -9.73
N ARG A 160 16.94 12.66 -8.86
CA ARG A 160 15.63 13.33 -8.75
C ARG A 160 15.21 13.54 -7.28
N THR A 161 15.96 14.36 -6.55
CA THR A 161 15.67 14.71 -5.15
C THR A 161 14.24 15.26 -4.97
N GLU A 162 13.72 15.95 -6.00
CA GLU A 162 12.35 16.48 -6.04
C GLU A 162 11.27 15.41 -5.80
N ILE A 163 11.45 14.16 -6.26
CA ILE A 163 10.47 13.08 -6.04
C ILE A 163 10.32 12.79 -4.55
N ARG A 164 11.46 12.64 -3.86
CA ARG A 164 11.48 12.33 -2.43
C ARG A 164 10.87 13.49 -1.66
N GLU A 165 11.25 14.72 -1.99
CA GLU A 165 10.75 15.92 -1.33
C GLU A 165 9.25 16.07 -1.52
N ALA A 166 8.74 15.89 -2.74
CA ALA A 166 7.31 15.95 -3.02
C ALA A 166 6.51 14.93 -2.20
N HIS A 167 7.01 13.70 -2.04
CA HIS A 167 6.39 12.72 -1.16
C HIS A 167 6.41 13.14 0.32
N LEU A 168 7.58 13.55 0.83
CA LEU A 168 7.79 13.89 2.24
C LEU A 168 7.03 15.17 2.64
N ASN A 169 6.96 16.15 1.73
CA ASN A 169 6.27 17.42 1.95
C ASN A 169 4.76 17.33 1.72
N GLY A 170 4.27 16.22 1.14
CA GLY A 170 2.85 16.01 0.90
C GLY A 170 2.31 16.68 -0.37
N ASP A 171 3.16 16.98 -1.36
CA ASP A 171 2.71 17.44 -2.67
C ASP A 171 2.01 16.31 -3.45
N PHE A 172 2.50 15.08 -3.28
CA PHE A 172 1.80 13.85 -3.65
C PHE A 172 2.12 12.73 -2.65
N HIS A 173 1.44 11.60 -2.79
CA HIS A 173 1.71 10.38 -2.04
C HIS A 173 2.11 9.24 -2.97
N ILE A 174 3.17 8.51 -2.63
CA ILE A 174 3.60 7.31 -3.35
C ILE A 174 3.13 6.13 -2.52
N HIS A 175 2.24 5.32 -3.08
CA HIS A 175 1.60 4.23 -2.35
C HIS A 175 2.52 3.02 -2.18
N ASN A 176 2.30 2.30 -1.07
CA ASN A 176 2.90 0.99 -0.76
C ASN A 176 4.43 0.93 -0.86
N LEU A 177 5.11 2.01 -0.46
CA LEU A 177 6.56 2.01 -0.30
C LEU A 177 7.06 0.99 0.73
N GLY A 178 6.18 0.41 1.55
CA GLY A 178 6.50 -0.65 2.49
C GLY A 178 6.90 -1.98 1.87
N ILE A 179 6.65 -2.19 0.58
CA ILE A 179 6.94 -3.45 -0.12
C ILE A 179 7.80 -3.16 -1.35
N LEU A 180 8.83 -3.96 -1.56
CA LEU A 180 9.71 -3.88 -2.71
C LEU A 180 9.08 -4.68 -3.87
N GLY A 181 7.91 -4.27 -4.35
CA GLY A 181 7.11 -5.00 -5.33
C GLY A 181 6.10 -4.13 -6.10
N PRO A 182 5.35 -4.72 -7.05
CA PRO A 182 4.23 -4.06 -7.72
C PRO A 182 3.09 -3.74 -6.75
N TYR A 183 2.13 -2.92 -7.19
CA TYR A 183 0.96 -2.58 -6.39
C TYR A 183 -0.02 -3.73 -6.35
N CYS A 184 -0.74 -4.02 -7.44
CA CYS A 184 -1.72 -5.11 -7.51
C CYS A 184 -1.49 -5.97 -8.75
N VAL A 185 -1.98 -7.21 -8.70
CA VAL A 185 -1.90 -8.16 -9.82
C VAL A 185 -3.19 -8.97 -9.91
N GLY A 186 -3.77 -9.05 -11.10
CA GLY A 186 -4.79 -10.04 -11.43
C GLY A 186 -4.17 -11.16 -12.24
N TRP A 187 -4.36 -12.38 -11.75
CA TRP A 187 -3.71 -13.58 -12.24
C TRP A 187 -4.59 -14.35 -13.21
N ASP A 188 -3.93 -15.20 -14.00
CA ASP A 188 -4.61 -16.11 -14.92
C ASP A 188 -4.96 -17.43 -14.21
N LEU A 189 -6.24 -17.61 -13.91
CA LEU A 189 -6.74 -18.86 -13.33
C LEU A 189 -6.60 -20.02 -14.33
N LYS A 190 -6.75 -19.76 -15.64
CA LYS A 190 -6.57 -20.76 -16.69
C LYS A 190 -5.15 -21.32 -16.65
N ASP A 191 -4.14 -20.45 -16.55
CA ASP A 191 -2.73 -20.88 -16.44
C ASP A 191 -2.49 -21.74 -15.19
N LEU A 192 -3.07 -21.35 -14.05
CA LEU A 192 -2.97 -22.15 -12.81
C LEU A 192 -3.62 -23.54 -12.96
N LEU A 193 -4.78 -23.61 -13.60
CA LEU A 193 -5.49 -24.86 -13.88
C LEU A 193 -4.76 -25.73 -14.91
N MET A 194 -4.10 -25.14 -15.90
CA MET A 194 -3.33 -25.84 -16.93
C MET A 194 -1.98 -26.36 -16.41
N THR A 195 -1.30 -25.60 -15.56
CA THR A 195 0.10 -25.87 -15.21
C THR A 195 0.32 -26.39 -13.79
N GLY A 196 -0.66 -26.17 -12.90
CA GLY A 196 -0.56 -26.45 -11.47
C GLY A 196 0.27 -25.40 -10.72
N PHE A 197 0.27 -25.46 -9.39
CA PHE A 197 1.02 -24.49 -8.59
C PHE A 197 2.51 -24.85 -8.49
N LYS A 198 3.34 -24.26 -9.36
CA LYS A 198 4.79 -24.53 -9.45
C LYS A 198 5.63 -23.30 -9.85
N GLY A 199 6.90 -23.51 -10.18
CA GLY A 199 7.74 -22.52 -10.86
C GLY A 199 9.05 -22.17 -10.15
N VAL A 200 9.22 -22.59 -8.90
CA VAL A 200 10.37 -22.20 -8.07
C VAL A 200 11.27 -23.39 -7.75
N ARG A 201 12.54 -23.31 -8.15
CA ARG A 201 13.53 -24.36 -7.92
C ARG A 201 13.71 -24.62 -6.42
N GLY A 202 13.69 -25.90 -6.03
CA GLY A 202 13.87 -26.31 -4.62
C GLY A 202 12.65 -26.09 -3.73
N LYS A 203 11.49 -25.72 -4.30
CA LYS A 203 10.20 -25.67 -3.61
C LYS A 203 9.29 -26.78 -4.13
N VAL A 204 8.37 -27.22 -3.27
CA VAL A 204 7.34 -28.20 -3.65
C VAL A 204 6.51 -27.62 -4.79
N SER A 205 6.15 -28.48 -5.76
CA SER A 205 5.32 -28.12 -6.90
C SER A 205 4.09 -29.03 -6.95
N ALA A 206 2.93 -28.45 -7.20
CA ALA A 206 1.68 -29.19 -7.40
C ALA A 206 1.43 -29.38 -8.90
N LYS A 207 0.94 -30.55 -9.29
CA LYS A 207 0.38 -30.80 -10.62
C LYS A 207 -0.95 -30.04 -10.77
N PRO A 208 -1.46 -29.83 -11.99
CA PRO A 208 -2.82 -29.34 -12.23
C PRO A 208 -3.88 -30.02 -11.35
N ALA A 209 -4.86 -29.24 -10.89
CA ALA A 209 -5.93 -29.76 -10.05
C ALA A 209 -6.86 -30.68 -10.86
N LYS A 210 -7.22 -31.83 -10.30
CA LYS A 210 -8.19 -32.78 -10.88
C LYS A 210 -9.56 -32.76 -10.21
N HIS A 211 -9.65 -32.13 -9.05
CA HIS A 211 -10.85 -32.13 -8.20
C HIS A 211 -11.13 -30.71 -7.69
N PHE A 212 -12.41 -30.39 -7.46
CA PHE A 212 -12.91 -29.07 -7.09
C PHE A 212 -12.21 -28.51 -5.85
N ARG A 213 -12.14 -29.29 -4.77
CA ARG A 213 -11.45 -28.89 -3.53
C ARG A 213 -9.96 -28.62 -3.74
N VAL A 214 -9.30 -29.38 -4.63
CA VAL A 214 -7.88 -29.20 -4.94
C VAL A 214 -7.67 -27.91 -5.72
N ALA A 215 -8.58 -27.57 -6.65
CA ALA A 215 -8.53 -26.30 -7.38
C ALA A 215 -8.67 -25.10 -6.43
N LEU A 216 -9.66 -25.13 -5.51
CA LEU A 216 -9.81 -24.11 -4.47
C LEU A 216 -8.58 -24.02 -3.56
N GLY A 217 -8.02 -25.17 -3.16
CA GLY A 217 -6.80 -25.23 -2.36
C GLY A 217 -5.57 -24.66 -3.08
N HIS A 218 -5.46 -24.82 -4.40
CA HIS A 218 -4.43 -24.17 -5.20
C HIS A 218 -4.62 -22.65 -5.20
N VAL A 219 -5.84 -22.15 -5.40
CA VAL A 219 -6.15 -20.72 -5.35
C VAL A 219 -5.74 -20.11 -4.01
N VAL A 220 -6.11 -20.73 -2.89
CA VAL A 220 -5.72 -20.27 -1.54
C VAL A 220 -4.19 -20.19 -1.43
N ASN A 221 -3.48 -21.28 -1.71
CA ASN A 221 -2.03 -21.30 -1.57
C ASN A 221 -1.34 -20.33 -2.54
N PHE A 222 -1.88 -20.17 -3.74
CA PHE A 222 -1.40 -19.21 -4.73
C PHE A 222 -1.50 -17.79 -4.19
N VAL A 223 -2.69 -17.35 -3.78
CA VAL A 223 -2.91 -15.97 -3.30
C VAL A 223 -2.05 -15.66 -2.07
N PHE A 224 -2.01 -16.56 -1.09
CA PHE A 224 -1.18 -16.36 0.11
C PHE A 224 0.33 -16.31 -0.22
N THR A 225 0.79 -17.07 -1.21
CA THR A 225 2.21 -17.04 -1.60
C THR A 225 2.54 -15.76 -2.36
N LEU A 226 1.71 -15.38 -3.33
CA LEU A 226 1.95 -14.24 -4.21
C LEU A 226 1.66 -12.90 -3.51
N GLN A 227 0.87 -12.86 -2.43
CA GLN A 227 0.80 -11.69 -1.54
C GLN A 227 2.18 -11.32 -0.97
N GLY A 228 3.11 -12.26 -0.84
CA GLY A 228 4.49 -11.96 -0.45
C GLY A 228 5.31 -11.23 -1.54
N GLU A 229 4.82 -11.19 -2.78
CA GLU A 229 5.53 -10.62 -3.94
C GLU A 229 4.85 -9.35 -4.51
N ALA A 230 3.67 -8.97 -4.03
CA ALA A 230 2.95 -7.74 -4.42
C ALA A 230 2.36 -7.05 -3.19
N ALA A 231 2.06 -5.75 -3.30
CA ALA A 231 1.71 -4.96 -2.12
C ALA A 231 0.21 -4.83 -1.79
N GLY A 232 -0.64 -5.02 -2.79
CA GLY A 232 -2.08 -4.80 -2.76
C GLY A 232 -2.85 -6.01 -3.25
N ALA A 233 -4.02 -5.78 -3.85
CA ALA A 233 -4.94 -6.86 -4.15
C ALA A 233 -4.42 -7.86 -5.18
N GLN A 234 -4.78 -9.12 -4.96
CA GLN A 234 -4.59 -10.23 -5.88
C GLN A 234 -5.95 -10.69 -6.42
N ALA A 235 -6.14 -10.67 -7.73
CA ALA A 235 -7.44 -10.94 -8.34
C ALA A 235 -7.45 -12.19 -9.24
N PHE A 236 -8.59 -12.89 -9.27
CA PHE A 236 -8.92 -13.84 -10.32
C PHE A 236 -10.23 -13.43 -10.99
N SER A 237 -10.27 -13.53 -12.32
CA SER A 237 -11.50 -13.29 -13.10
C SER A 237 -12.08 -14.59 -13.60
N ASN A 238 -13.36 -14.55 -13.99
CA ASN A 238 -14.09 -15.70 -14.51
C ASN A 238 -14.06 -16.90 -13.55
N PHE A 239 -14.15 -16.60 -12.25
CA PHE A 239 -13.81 -17.54 -11.19
C PHE A 239 -14.81 -18.69 -11.10
N ASP A 240 -16.10 -18.37 -11.18
CA ASP A 240 -17.21 -19.32 -11.24
C ASP A 240 -17.17 -20.13 -12.54
N THR A 241 -17.00 -19.46 -13.69
CA THR A 241 -16.94 -20.13 -15.01
C THR A 241 -15.81 -21.17 -15.08
N TYR A 242 -14.59 -20.82 -14.62
CA TYR A 242 -13.45 -21.75 -14.67
C TYR A 242 -13.59 -22.92 -13.69
N LEU A 243 -14.31 -22.76 -12.58
CA LEU A 243 -14.39 -23.78 -11.53
C LEU A 243 -15.65 -24.63 -11.59
N ALA A 244 -16.73 -24.15 -12.23
CA ALA A 244 -17.98 -24.88 -12.39
C ALA A 244 -17.81 -26.29 -13.00
N PRO A 245 -16.97 -26.52 -14.02
CA PRO A 245 -16.80 -27.86 -14.59
C PRO A 245 -16.37 -28.93 -13.58
N PHE A 246 -15.55 -28.56 -12.58
CA PHE A 246 -15.13 -29.51 -11.56
C PHE A 246 -16.30 -30.09 -10.76
N ILE A 247 -17.41 -29.36 -10.62
CA ILE A 247 -18.61 -29.84 -9.92
C ILE A 247 -19.21 -31.05 -10.63
N ARG A 248 -19.36 -30.97 -11.97
CA ARG A 248 -19.87 -32.07 -12.80
C ARG A 248 -18.89 -33.25 -12.85
N TYR A 249 -17.60 -32.97 -13.09
CA TYR A 249 -16.59 -34.04 -13.24
C TYR A 249 -16.31 -34.79 -11.93
N ASP A 250 -16.46 -34.14 -10.77
CA ASP A 250 -16.38 -34.80 -9.46
C ASP A 250 -17.73 -35.39 -9.02
N ASN A 251 -18.81 -35.21 -9.80
CA ASN A 251 -20.17 -35.63 -9.47
C ASN A 251 -20.63 -35.14 -8.08
N LEU A 252 -20.42 -33.84 -7.81
CA LEU A 252 -20.70 -33.23 -6.51
C LEU A 252 -22.16 -32.83 -6.38
N ASP A 253 -22.76 -33.18 -5.25
CA ASP A 253 -24.05 -32.63 -4.85
C ASP A 253 -23.90 -31.21 -4.27
N TYR A 254 -25.02 -30.48 -4.18
CA TYR A 254 -25.05 -29.12 -3.67
C TYR A 254 -24.41 -28.98 -2.29
N LYS A 255 -24.63 -29.96 -1.40
CA LYS A 255 -24.06 -29.97 -0.05
C LYS A 255 -22.54 -30.04 -0.08
N SER A 256 -21.98 -30.86 -0.95
CA SER A 256 -20.53 -31.00 -1.11
C SER A 256 -19.89 -29.74 -1.69
N VAL A 257 -20.56 -29.10 -2.67
CA VAL A 257 -20.12 -27.80 -3.23
C VAL A 257 -20.11 -26.72 -2.15
N LYS A 258 -21.22 -26.56 -1.43
CA LYS A 258 -21.32 -25.59 -0.32
C LYS A 258 -20.27 -25.82 0.75
N GLN A 259 -20.00 -27.07 1.13
CA GLN A 259 -18.98 -27.40 2.11
C GLN A 259 -17.56 -27.05 1.63
N ALA A 260 -17.25 -27.27 0.34
CA ALA A 260 -15.97 -26.92 -0.25
C ALA A 260 -15.78 -25.39 -0.33
N LEU A 261 -16.83 -24.65 -0.66
CA LEU A 261 -16.81 -23.19 -0.68
C LEU A 261 -16.71 -22.59 0.73
N GLN A 262 -17.38 -23.18 1.72
CA GLN A 262 -17.21 -22.80 3.13
C GLN A 262 -15.76 -23.00 3.59
N GLU A 263 -15.16 -24.16 3.25
CA GLU A 263 -13.75 -24.43 3.52
C GLU A 263 -12.84 -23.37 2.86
N PHE A 264 -13.11 -23.03 1.60
CA PHE A 264 -12.38 -21.99 0.88
C PHE A 264 -12.49 -20.61 1.57
N MET A 265 -13.71 -20.17 1.90
CA MET A 265 -13.94 -18.88 2.54
C MET A 265 -13.26 -18.79 3.90
N PHE A 266 -13.31 -19.84 4.73
CA PHE A 266 -12.56 -19.85 5.98
C PHE A 266 -11.06 -19.77 5.76
N ASN A 267 -10.49 -20.53 4.83
CA ASN A 267 -9.05 -20.48 4.57
C ASN A 267 -8.59 -19.11 4.05
N MET A 268 -9.42 -18.39 3.29
CA MET A 268 -9.11 -17.04 2.80
C MET A 268 -9.20 -15.97 3.89
N ASN A 269 -10.03 -16.17 4.92
CA ASN A 269 -10.31 -15.15 5.95
C ASN A 269 -9.60 -15.35 7.30
N ILE A 270 -8.85 -16.43 7.50
CA ILE A 270 -8.05 -16.60 8.73
C ILE A 270 -6.63 -16.03 8.52
N PRO A 271 -6.23 -14.97 9.25
CA PRO A 271 -4.95 -14.29 9.06
C PRO A 271 -3.78 -15.09 9.68
N THR A 272 -3.26 -16.09 8.98
CA THR A 272 -2.23 -17.00 9.54
C THR A 272 -0.81 -16.81 9.01
N ARG A 273 -0.59 -16.24 7.81
CA ARG A 273 0.68 -16.45 7.08
C ARG A 273 1.53 -15.21 6.84
N VAL A 274 0.96 -14.00 6.80
CA VAL A 274 1.70 -12.77 6.47
C VAL A 274 1.21 -11.58 7.30
N GLY A 275 2.01 -11.10 8.26
CA GLY A 275 1.72 -9.86 8.98
C GLY A 275 0.45 -9.84 9.84
N PHE A 276 -0.16 -11.01 10.10
CA PHE A 276 -1.48 -11.14 10.74
C PHE A 276 -2.60 -10.40 9.98
N GLN A 277 -2.50 -10.41 8.64
CA GLN A 277 -3.52 -9.92 7.73
C GLN A 277 -4.02 -11.06 6.84
N THR A 278 -5.27 -10.98 6.41
CA THR A 278 -5.79 -11.79 5.31
C THR A 278 -5.30 -11.23 3.98
N PRO A 279 -5.11 -12.06 2.94
CA PRO A 279 -4.74 -11.56 1.63
C PRO A 279 -5.84 -10.69 1.05
N PHE A 280 -5.48 -9.44 0.73
CA PHE A 280 -6.36 -8.60 -0.08
C PHE A 280 -6.57 -9.32 -1.41
N SER A 281 -7.79 -9.83 -1.61
CA SER A 281 -8.12 -10.61 -2.80
C SER A 281 -9.48 -10.27 -3.35
N ASN A 282 -9.63 -10.44 -4.67
CA ASN A 282 -10.87 -10.20 -5.39
C ASN A 282 -11.16 -11.36 -6.34
N ILE A 283 -12.42 -11.74 -6.46
CA ILE A 283 -12.88 -12.69 -7.49
C ILE A 283 -13.97 -12.04 -8.32
N THR A 284 -13.90 -12.16 -9.64
CA THR A 284 -14.99 -11.76 -10.53
C THR A 284 -15.87 -12.97 -10.81
N LEU A 285 -17.18 -12.81 -10.57
CA LEU A 285 -18.20 -13.79 -10.87
C LEU A 285 -18.95 -13.35 -12.13
N ASP A 286 -19.04 -14.24 -13.11
CA ASP A 286 -19.72 -13.96 -14.37
C ASP A 286 -21.25 -14.16 -14.25
N LEU A 287 -21.69 -15.07 -13.36
CA LEU A 287 -23.07 -15.56 -13.17
C LEU A 287 -23.66 -16.31 -14.36
N LYS A 288 -23.39 -15.85 -15.58
CA LYS A 288 -23.68 -16.56 -16.82
C LYS A 288 -22.39 -16.87 -17.56
N VAL A 289 -22.35 -17.98 -18.29
CA VAL A 289 -21.21 -18.30 -19.15
C VAL A 289 -20.97 -17.13 -20.12
N PRO A 290 -19.80 -16.49 -20.11
CA PRO A 290 -19.52 -15.39 -21.04
C PRO A 290 -19.48 -15.88 -22.48
N SER A 291 -20.01 -15.08 -23.41
CA SER A 291 -20.10 -15.48 -24.83
C SER A 291 -18.75 -15.84 -25.45
N PHE A 292 -17.68 -15.12 -25.09
CA PHE A 292 -16.32 -15.42 -25.56
C PHE A 292 -15.73 -16.73 -25.03
N MET A 293 -16.33 -17.35 -24.00
CA MET A 293 -15.90 -18.63 -23.44
C MET A 293 -16.81 -19.79 -23.82
N GLU A 294 -17.97 -19.53 -24.41
CA GLU A 294 -19.02 -20.54 -24.65
C GLU A 294 -18.47 -21.77 -25.39
N ASP A 295 -17.71 -21.55 -26.47
CA ASP A 295 -17.10 -22.60 -27.29
C ASP A 295 -15.71 -23.05 -26.81
N GLU A 296 -15.18 -22.48 -25.72
CA GLU A 296 -13.86 -22.88 -25.20
C GLU A 296 -13.96 -24.25 -24.50
N PRO A 297 -13.04 -25.19 -24.77
CA PRO A 297 -13.03 -26.49 -24.10
C PRO A 297 -12.72 -26.34 -22.61
N VAL A 298 -13.41 -27.11 -21.77
CA VAL A 298 -13.19 -27.07 -20.32
C VAL A 298 -11.87 -27.71 -19.93
N ILE A 299 -11.29 -27.26 -18.81
CA ILE A 299 -9.98 -27.71 -18.33
C ILE A 299 -10.13 -28.47 -17.03
N ILE A 300 -9.70 -29.74 -17.04
CA ILE A 300 -9.65 -30.60 -15.84
C ILE A 300 -8.30 -31.31 -15.81
N GLY A 301 -7.59 -31.26 -14.68
CA GLY A 301 -6.31 -31.96 -14.55
C GLY A 301 -5.19 -31.46 -15.46
N GLY A 302 -5.33 -30.25 -16.01
CA GLY A 302 -4.40 -29.65 -16.96
C GLY A 302 -4.59 -30.08 -18.41
N GLU A 303 -5.70 -30.75 -18.71
CA GLU A 303 -6.07 -31.23 -20.03
C GLU A 303 -7.39 -30.58 -20.46
N THR A 304 -7.51 -30.31 -21.77
CA THR A 304 -8.77 -29.87 -22.39
C THR A 304 -9.70 -31.06 -22.58
N MET A 305 -10.98 -30.90 -22.27
CA MET A 305 -12.00 -31.92 -22.44
C MET A 305 -12.85 -31.66 -23.69
N ASP A 306 -13.66 -32.65 -24.09
CA ASP A 306 -14.56 -32.53 -25.24
C ASP A 306 -15.73 -31.56 -25.00
N ALA A 307 -16.14 -31.39 -23.73
CA ALA A 307 -17.18 -30.46 -23.34
C ALA A 307 -16.66 -29.02 -23.33
N THR A 308 -17.56 -28.06 -23.55
CA THR A 308 -17.25 -26.62 -23.62
C THR A 308 -17.84 -25.87 -22.43
N TYR A 309 -17.33 -24.68 -22.09
CA TYR A 309 -17.87 -23.94 -20.93
C TYR A 309 -19.35 -23.59 -21.07
N GLY A 310 -19.87 -23.44 -22.31
CA GLY A 310 -21.30 -23.24 -22.57
C GLY A 310 -22.21 -24.32 -21.99
N ASP A 311 -21.68 -25.54 -21.79
CA ASP A 311 -22.43 -26.68 -21.27
C ASP A 311 -22.63 -26.64 -19.74
N PHE A 312 -22.08 -25.66 -19.00
CA PHE A 312 -21.94 -25.72 -17.52
C PHE A 312 -22.69 -24.62 -16.75
N GLN A 313 -23.73 -24.03 -17.32
CA GLN A 313 -24.53 -23.01 -16.64
C GLN A 313 -25.16 -23.54 -15.34
N GLU A 314 -25.66 -24.78 -15.33
CA GLU A 314 -26.26 -25.38 -14.12
C GLU A 314 -25.26 -25.47 -12.95
N GLU A 315 -24.01 -25.86 -13.23
CA GLU A 315 -22.95 -25.90 -12.22
C GLU A 315 -22.52 -24.51 -11.76
N MET A 316 -22.54 -23.50 -12.64
CA MET A 316 -22.32 -22.11 -12.26
C MET A 316 -23.40 -21.61 -11.31
N ASP A 317 -24.67 -21.93 -11.57
CA ASP A 317 -25.79 -21.57 -10.69
C ASP A 317 -25.65 -22.24 -9.31
N ILE A 318 -25.28 -23.54 -9.29
CA ILE A 318 -24.97 -24.27 -8.05
C ILE A 318 -23.82 -23.60 -7.29
N PHE A 319 -22.73 -23.25 -7.98
CA PHE A 319 -21.57 -22.58 -7.39
C PHE A 319 -21.94 -21.24 -6.78
N ASN A 320 -22.59 -20.38 -7.55
CA ASN A 320 -22.90 -19.00 -7.15
C ASN A 320 -23.92 -18.97 -6.02
N ARG A 321 -24.95 -19.83 -6.06
CA ARG A 321 -25.93 -19.96 -4.97
C ARG A 321 -25.29 -20.44 -3.67
N ALA A 322 -24.43 -21.45 -3.76
CA ALA A 322 -23.72 -21.98 -2.60
C ALA A 322 -22.74 -20.95 -2.00
N LEU A 323 -22.03 -20.20 -2.85
CA LEU A 323 -21.13 -19.13 -2.40
C LEU A 323 -21.90 -18.01 -1.69
N ALA A 324 -23.00 -17.53 -2.28
CA ALA A 324 -23.84 -16.50 -1.68
C ALA A 324 -24.40 -16.93 -0.32
N GLU A 325 -24.85 -18.18 -0.17
CA GLU A 325 -25.31 -18.72 1.11
C GLU A 325 -24.20 -18.75 2.17
N VAL A 326 -22.99 -19.20 1.81
CA VAL A 326 -21.85 -19.19 2.74
C VAL A 326 -21.52 -17.78 3.19
N MET A 327 -21.56 -16.81 2.27
CA MET A 327 -21.32 -15.40 2.59
C MET A 327 -22.41 -14.81 3.50
N LEU A 328 -23.68 -15.17 3.27
CA LEU A 328 -24.82 -14.76 4.11
C LEU A 328 -24.75 -15.33 5.53
N GLU A 329 -24.29 -16.57 5.67
CA GLU A 329 -24.09 -17.22 6.97
C GLU A 329 -23.01 -16.51 7.79
N GLY A 330 -21.91 -16.11 7.14
CA GLY A 330 -20.78 -15.44 7.78
C GLY A 330 -19.93 -16.38 8.64
N ASP A 331 -19.08 -15.80 9.48
CA ASP A 331 -18.23 -16.57 10.39
C ASP A 331 -19.00 -17.21 11.57
N ALA A 332 -18.29 -17.84 12.51
CA ALA A 332 -18.90 -18.51 13.66
C ALA A 332 -19.76 -17.61 14.57
N VAL A 333 -19.65 -16.28 14.46
CA VAL A 333 -20.46 -15.30 15.19
C VAL A 333 -21.28 -14.41 14.24
N GLY A 334 -21.40 -14.80 12.96
CA GLY A 334 -22.20 -14.12 11.94
C GLY A 334 -21.56 -12.86 11.35
N ARG A 335 -20.24 -12.67 11.49
CA ARG A 335 -19.52 -11.56 10.83
C ARG A 335 -19.30 -11.86 9.35
N VAL A 336 -19.22 -10.78 8.57
CA VAL A 336 -18.94 -10.84 7.13
C VAL A 336 -17.55 -11.44 6.86
N PHE A 337 -17.44 -12.24 5.81
CA PHE A 337 -16.16 -12.57 5.20
C PHE A 337 -15.70 -11.41 4.31
N THR A 338 -14.59 -10.77 4.67
CA THR A 338 -14.07 -9.63 3.91
C THR A 338 -13.45 -10.05 2.58
N PHE A 339 -12.85 -11.24 2.50
CA PHE A 339 -12.10 -11.69 1.32
C PHE A 339 -12.46 -13.12 0.85
N PRO A 340 -12.18 -13.47 -0.41
CA PRO A 340 -12.01 -12.54 -1.51
C PRO A 340 -13.28 -11.71 -1.69
N ILE A 341 -13.13 -10.44 -2.06
CA ILE A 341 -14.28 -9.58 -2.38
C ILE A 341 -14.84 -10.08 -3.72
N PRO A 342 -16.11 -10.50 -3.79
CA PRO A 342 -16.69 -10.84 -5.08
C PRO A 342 -17.09 -9.55 -5.81
N THR A 343 -16.88 -9.55 -7.12
CA THR A 343 -17.38 -8.52 -8.03
C THR A 343 -18.32 -9.18 -9.03
N VAL A 344 -19.54 -8.69 -9.12
CA VAL A 344 -20.58 -9.15 -10.04
C VAL A 344 -20.79 -8.11 -11.13
N ASN A 345 -20.84 -8.55 -12.38
CA ASN A 345 -21.12 -7.66 -13.51
C ASN A 345 -22.64 -7.55 -13.71
N ILE A 346 -23.16 -6.32 -13.79
CA ILE A 346 -24.56 -6.06 -14.13
C ILE A 346 -24.62 -5.65 -15.60
N THR A 347 -25.27 -6.48 -16.42
CA THR A 347 -25.49 -6.28 -17.85
C THR A 347 -26.95 -5.94 -18.16
N LYS A 348 -27.24 -5.64 -19.43
CA LYS A 348 -28.62 -5.34 -19.88
C LYS A 348 -29.56 -6.55 -19.78
N ASP A 349 -29.01 -7.76 -19.83
CA ASP A 349 -29.72 -9.04 -19.73
C ASP A 349 -29.63 -9.65 -18.31
N PHE A 350 -29.24 -8.86 -17.31
CA PHE A 350 -29.17 -9.28 -15.92
C PHE A 350 -30.56 -9.64 -15.40
N ASP A 351 -30.73 -10.87 -14.93
CA ASP A 351 -32.02 -11.38 -14.48
C ASP A 351 -32.26 -11.05 -12.99
N TRP A 352 -32.99 -9.96 -12.75
CA TRP A 352 -33.29 -9.49 -11.41
C TRP A 352 -34.18 -10.46 -10.59
N ASP A 353 -34.87 -11.38 -11.27
CA ASP A 353 -35.79 -12.32 -10.64
C ASP A 353 -35.18 -13.69 -10.35
N ASP A 354 -33.96 -13.93 -10.82
CA ASP A 354 -33.22 -15.16 -10.57
C ASP A 354 -32.95 -15.38 -9.06
N GLU A 355 -33.14 -16.63 -8.60
CA GLU A 355 -33.02 -16.97 -7.19
C GLU A 355 -31.57 -16.83 -6.68
N THR A 356 -30.58 -17.15 -7.52
CA THR A 356 -29.16 -17.02 -7.18
C THR A 356 -28.79 -15.55 -7.03
N ILE A 357 -29.21 -14.71 -7.98
CA ILE A 357 -29.04 -13.26 -7.93
C ILE A 357 -29.71 -12.66 -6.70
N ARG A 358 -30.93 -13.09 -6.34
CA ARG A 358 -31.59 -12.62 -5.11
C ARG A 358 -30.75 -12.87 -3.86
N LYS A 359 -30.12 -14.04 -3.70
CA LYS A 359 -29.21 -14.30 -2.56
C LYS A 359 -27.95 -13.42 -2.58
N VAL A 360 -27.42 -13.13 -3.78
CA VAL A 360 -26.31 -12.19 -3.94
C VAL A 360 -26.73 -10.78 -3.47
N LEU A 361 -27.91 -10.32 -3.87
CA LEU A 361 -28.47 -9.03 -3.43
C LEU A 361 -28.76 -9.00 -1.92
N GLU A 362 -29.25 -10.10 -1.34
CA GLU A 362 -29.44 -10.25 0.10
C GLU A 362 -28.11 -10.12 0.87
N THR A 363 -27.03 -10.70 0.33
CA THR A 363 -25.68 -10.53 0.91
C THR A 363 -25.31 -9.05 0.95
N SER A 364 -25.57 -8.34 -0.15
CA SER A 364 -25.29 -6.90 -0.24
C SER A 364 -26.13 -6.09 0.73
N ALA A 365 -27.41 -6.41 0.89
CA ALA A 365 -28.29 -5.74 1.84
C ALA A 365 -27.85 -5.95 3.30
N LYS A 366 -27.35 -7.15 3.63
CA LYS A 366 -26.91 -7.49 4.98
C LYS A 366 -25.53 -6.96 5.33
N TYR A 367 -24.58 -7.01 4.39
CA TYR A 367 -23.16 -6.80 4.67
C TYR A 367 -22.46 -5.75 3.79
N GLY A 368 -23.12 -5.19 2.77
CA GLY A 368 -22.52 -4.23 1.85
C GLY A 368 -21.56 -4.82 0.81
N ILE A 369 -21.56 -6.15 0.64
CA ILE A 369 -20.82 -6.90 -0.39
C ILE A 369 -21.74 -7.94 -1.03
N PRO A 370 -21.53 -8.35 -2.29
CA PRO A 370 -20.40 -8.06 -3.17
C PRO A 370 -20.44 -6.65 -3.80
N TYR A 371 -19.39 -6.33 -4.55
CA TYR A 371 -19.37 -5.15 -5.41
C TYR A 371 -20.05 -5.43 -6.74
N PHE A 372 -20.68 -4.40 -7.30
CA PHE A 372 -21.35 -4.46 -8.60
C PHE A 372 -20.66 -3.56 -9.61
N ALA A 373 -20.27 -4.14 -10.75
CA ALA A 373 -19.80 -3.39 -11.90
C ALA A 373 -20.98 -3.18 -12.86
N ASN A 374 -21.50 -1.95 -12.91
CA ASN A 374 -22.62 -1.59 -13.78
C ASN A 374 -22.16 -1.33 -15.22
N PHE A 375 -22.67 -2.12 -16.17
CA PHE A 375 -22.46 -1.98 -17.61
C PHE A 375 -23.72 -1.55 -18.38
N ILE A 376 -24.86 -1.34 -17.72
CA ILE A 376 -26.14 -1.02 -18.39
C ILE A 376 -26.04 0.28 -19.20
N ASN A 377 -25.42 1.32 -18.63
CA ASN A 377 -25.25 2.65 -19.21
C ASN A 377 -23.82 2.89 -19.72
N SER A 378 -23.02 1.83 -19.91
CA SER A 378 -21.65 1.95 -20.38
C SER A 378 -21.56 1.63 -21.88
N ASP A 379 -20.66 2.32 -22.58
CA ASP A 379 -20.23 1.92 -23.93
C ASP A 379 -19.28 0.69 -23.91
N MET A 380 -19.01 0.12 -22.74
CA MET A 380 -18.14 -1.03 -22.53
C MET A 380 -18.97 -2.28 -22.22
N ASN A 381 -18.53 -3.44 -22.71
CA ASN A 381 -19.09 -4.74 -22.28
C ASN A 381 -18.28 -5.31 -21.10
N PRO A 382 -18.81 -6.25 -20.31
CA PRO A 382 -18.03 -7.00 -19.32
C PRO A 382 -16.79 -7.69 -19.91
N GLU A 383 -16.84 -8.00 -21.20
CA GLU A 383 -15.73 -8.55 -21.96
C GLU A 383 -14.60 -7.54 -22.21
N ASP A 384 -14.89 -6.24 -22.14
CA ASP A 384 -13.97 -5.13 -22.37
C ASP A 384 -13.33 -4.61 -21.07
N VAL A 385 -13.83 -5.03 -19.90
CA VAL A 385 -13.35 -4.59 -18.59
C VAL A 385 -12.98 -5.76 -17.68
N ARG A 386 -11.92 -5.57 -16.90
CA ARG A 386 -11.63 -6.41 -15.72
C ARG A 386 -11.45 -5.52 -14.51
N SER A 387 -12.13 -5.86 -13.43
CA SER A 387 -11.98 -5.23 -12.12
C SER A 387 -10.77 -5.85 -11.43
N MET A 388 -9.66 -5.12 -11.42
CA MET A 388 -8.36 -5.62 -10.95
C MET A 388 -7.93 -4.87 -9.70
N CYS A 389 -8.52 -5.19 -8.53
CA CYS A 389 -8.47 -4.43 -7.26
C CYS A 389 -9.69 -3.50 -7.08
N CYS A 390 -9.75 -2.80 -5.94
CA CYS A 390 -10.90 -2.04 -5.43
C CYS A 390 -11.60 -1.14 -6.45
N HIS A 391 -10.85 -0.39 -7.27
CA HIS A 391 -11.39 0.63 -8.18
C HIS A 391 -10.73 0.65 -9.57
N LEU A 392 -9.76 -0.25 -9.83
CA LEU A 392 -9.05 -0.28 -11.10
C LEU A 392 -9.89 -1.02 -12.14
N ARG A 393 -10.53 -0.25 -13.04
CA ARG A 393 -11.22 -0.75 -14.23
C ARG A 393 -10.32 -0.59 -15.45
N LEU A 394 -10.08 -1.69 -16.17
CA LEU A 394 -9.16 -1.72 -17.29
C LEU A 394 -9.91 -1.76 -18.63
N ASP A 395 -9.60 -0.86 -19.57
CA ASP A 395 -10.13 -0.95 -20.94
C ASP A 395 -9.27 -1.88 -21.80
N LYS A 396 -9.81 -3.04 -22.15
CA LYS A 396 -9.12 -4.06 -22.97
C LYS A 396 -8.88 -3.63 -24.40
N ARG A 397 -9.56 -2.60 -24.93
CA ARG A 397 -9.32 -2.09 -26.29
C ARG A 397 -7.93 -1.51 -26.43
N GLU A 398 -7.40 -0.90 -25.37
CA GLU A 398 -6.02 -0.40 -25.35
C GLU A 398 -4.98 -1.52 -25.32
N LEU A 399 -5.28 -2.64 -24.64
CA LEU A 399 -4.45 -3.84 -24.64
C LEU A 399 -4.51 -4.58 -26.00
N LYS A 400 -5.70 -4.69 -26.60
CA LYS A 400 -5.91 -5.28 -27.94
C LYS A 400 -5.15 -4.51 -29.04
N LYS A 401 -5.13 -3.17 -28.98
CA LYS A 401 -4.35 -2.32 -29.92
C LYS A 401 -2.85 -2.63 -29.93
N ARG A 402 -2.32 -3.26 -28.87
CA ARG A 402 -0.89 -3.55 -28.70
C ARG A 402 -0.52 -5.01 -28.96
N GLY A 403 -1.38 -5.78 -29.63
CA GLY A 403 -1.05 -7.12 -30.10
C GLY A 403 -1.30 -8.26 -29.11
N GLY A 404 -2.25 -8.08 -28.18
CA GLY A 404 -2.90 -9.25 -27.58
C GLY A 404 -3.54 -10.06 -28.71
N GLY A 405 -3.09 -11.30 -28.90
CA GLY A 405 -3.49 -12.14 -30.03
C GLY A 405 -5.01 -12.31 -30.16
N LEU A 406 -5.42 -12.99 -31.23
CA LEU A 406 -6.81 -13.27 -31.61
C LEU A 406 -7.66 -14.00 -30.53
N PHE A 407 -7.06 -14.38 -29.40
CA PHE A 407 -7.67 -15.09 -28.29
C PHE A 407 -7.73 -14.18 -27.06
N GLY A 408 -8.93 -13.89 -26.58
CA GLY A 408 -9.28 -13.46 -25.22
C GLY A 408 -8.32 -12.48 -24.52
N ALA A 409 -8.75 -11.22 -24.38
CA ALA A 409 -8.02 -10.19 -23.64
C ALA A 409 -7.48 -10.69 -22.26
N ASN A 410 -6.14 -10.68 -22.14
CA ASN A 410 -5.35 -11.43 -21.16
C ASN A 410 -5.63 -11.08 -19.68
N PRO A 411 -5.93 -12.07 -18.79
CA PRO A 411 -5.52 -11.99 -17.38
C PRO A 411 -3.99 -11.81 -17.29
N LEU A 412 -3.40 -11.43 -16.14
CA LEU A 412 -2.00 -10.94 -15.97
C LEU A 412 -1.80 -9.43 -16.20
N THR A 413 -2.62 -8.63 -15.53
CA THR A 413 -2.53 -7.15 -15.51
C THR A 413 -2.80 -6.64 -14.10
N GLY A 414 -2.72 -5.34 -13.86
CA GLY A 414 -2.76 -4.72 -12.54
C GLY A 414 -2.05 -3.37 -12.60
N SER A 415 -1.43 -2.95 -11.50
CA SER A 415 -0.65 -1.71 -11.47
C SER A 415 0.74 -1.93 -10.87
N ILE A 416 1.76 -1.31 -11.49
CA ILE A 416 3.12 -1.32 -10.95
C ILE A 416 3.25 -0.42 -9.72
N GLY A 417 2.34 0.55 -9.56
CA GLY A 417 2.40 1.57 -8.54
C GLY A 417 1.32 2.62 -8.73
N VAL A 418 0.94 3.25 -7.62
CA VAL A 418 0.00 4.38 -7.59
C VAL A 418 0.72 5.59 -7.01
N VAL A 419 0.58 6.75 -7.65
CA VAL A 419 0.97 8.05 -7.09
C VAL A 419 -0.26 8.94 -7.05
N THR A 420 -0.63 9.43 -5.87
CA THR A 420 -1.82 10.27 -5.66
C THR A 420 -1.46 11.72 -5.43
N ILE A 421 -1.99 12.60 -6.27
CA ILE A 421 -1.75 14.04 -6.22
C ILE A 421 -2.63 14.69 -5.15
N ASN A 422 -2.04 15.59 -4.36
CA ASN A 422 -2.74 16.38 -3.34
C ASN A 422 -3.43 17.59 -4.00
N MET A 423 -4.65 17.41 -4.48
CA MET A 423 -5.42 18.47 -5.14
C MET A 423 -5.71 19.67 -4.22
N PRO A 424 -6.08 19.50 -2.94
CA PRO A 424 -6.28 20.61 -2.01
C PRO A 424 -5.10 21.57 -1.94
N ARG A 425 -3.88 21.03 -1.90
CA ARG A 425 -2.64 21.82 -1.87
C ARG A 425 -2.46 22.65 -3.14
N ILE A 426 -2.78 22.08 -4.31
CA ILE A 426 -2.76 22.82 -5.58
C ILE A 426 -3.79 23.95 -5.51
N GLY A 427 -5.04 23.64 -5.13
CA GLY A 427 -6.11 24.63 -5.04
C GLY A 427 -5.74 25.81 -4.14
N TYR A 428 -5.21 25.53 -2.95
CA TYR A 428 -4.79 26.54 -1.98
C TYR A 428 -3.65 27.45 -2.43
N LEU A 429 -2.69 26.90 -3.18
CA LEU A 429 -1.51 27.65 -3.63
C LEU A 429 -1.73 28.43 -4.93
N SER A 430 -2.79 28.10 -5.68
CA SER A 430 -3.01 28.63 -7.01
C SER A 430 -3.68 29.99 -6.98
N LYS A 431 -3.15 30.96 -7.74
CA LYS A 431 -3.72 32.31 -7.85
C LYS A 431 -4.60 32.50 -9.09
N SER A 432 -4.49 31.59 -10.04
CA SER A 432 -5.22 31.61 -11.30
C SER A 432 -5.36 30.19 -11.82
N GLU A 433 -6.25 30.01 -12.78
CA GLU A 433 -6.46 28.70 -13.41
C GLU A 433 -5.18 28.18 -14.10
N GLY A 434 -4.42 29.06 -14.75
CA GLY A 434 -3.15 28.69 -15.38
C GLY A 434 -2.12 28.18 -14.37
N ASP A 435 -2.01 28.82 -13.20
CA ASP A 435 -1.13 28.40 -12.10
C ASP A 435 -1.55 27.04 -11.53
N PHE A 436 -2.87 26.78 -11.44
CA PHE A 436 -3.40 25.47 -11.03
C PHE A 436 -2.95 24.36 -11.97
N PHE A 437 -3.15 24.54 -13.28
CA PHE A 437 -2.79 23.52 -14.28
C PHE A 437 -1.28 23.35 -14.44
N GLU A 438 -0.49 24.41 -14.31
CA GLU A 438 0.98 24.32 -14.33
C GLU A 438 1.52 23.49 -13.14
N ARG A 439 0.97 23.72 -11.94
CA ARG A 439 1.32 22.92 -10.74
C ARG A 439 0.91 21.47 -10.90
N LEU A 440 -0.31 21.23 -11.38
CA LEU A 440 -0.82 19.89 -11.63
C LEU A 440 0.07 19.15 -12.64
N ASP A 441 0.40 19.78 -13.77
CA ASP A 441 1.28 19.18 -14.78
C ASP A 441 2.64 18.81 -14.20
N ARG A 442 3.27 19.72 -13.47
CA ARG A 442 4.57 19.45 -12.83
C ARG A 442 4.52 18.22 -11.92
N LEU A 443 3.48 18.10 -11.10
CA LEU A 443 3.32 16.94 -10.20
C LEU A 443 3.00 15.66 -10.97
N MET A 444 2.22 15.73 -12.04
CA MET A 444 1.95 14.59 -12.93
C MET A 444 3.22 14.08 -13.63
N VAL A 445 4.10 14.98 -14.07
CA VAL A 445 5.40 14.61 -14.67
C VAL A 445 6.28 13.92 -13.63
N LEU A 446 6.35 14.42 -12.39
CA LEU A 446 7.08 13.75 -11.32
C LEU A 446 6.48 12.37 -10.97
N ALA A 447 5.14 12.26 -10.95
CA ALA A 447 4.46 11.00 -10.73
C ALA A 447 4.76 9.98 -11.85
N LYS A 448 4.78 10.41 -13.11
CA LYS A 448 5.23 9.60 -14.25
C LYS A 448 6.65 9.07 -14.02
N ASP A 449 7.58 9.94 -13.64
CA ASP A 449 8.97 9.55 -13.38
C ASP A 449 9.09 8.50 -12.27
N VAL A 450 8.32 8.65 -11.17
CA VAL A 450 8.25 7.66 -10.08
C VAL A 450 7.86 6.29 -10.63
N LEU A 451 6.80 6.24 -11.43
CA LEU A 451 6.22 5.01 -11.96
C LEU A 451 7.16 4.33 -12.95
N GLU A 452 7.80 5.09 -13.84
CA GLU A 452 8.77 4.54 -14.80
C GLU A 452 10.05 4.03 -14.11
N ILE A 453 10.55 4.75 -13.11
CA ILE A 453 11.67 4.28 -12.27
C ILE A 453 11.30 2.98 -11.56
N LYS A 454 10.11 2.93 -10.95
CA LYS A 454 9.62 1.76 -10.23
C LYS A 454 9.53 0.56 -11.19
N ARG A 455 8.89 0.71 -12.34
CA ARG A 455 8.78 -0.34 -13.38
C ARG A 455 10.14 -0.90 -13.77
N LYS A 456 11.11 -0.04 -14.08
CA LYS A 456 12.48 -0.46 -14.44
C LYS A 456 13.16 -1.32 -13.36
N TRP A 457 12.97 -0.94 -12.09
CA TRP A 457 13.53 -1.72 -10.97
C TRP A 457 12.78 -3.03 -10.74
N LEU A 458 11.45 -3.04 -10.86
CA LEU A 458 10.67 -4.27 -10.76
C LEU A 458 11.07 -5.27 -11.84
N GLU A 459 11.24 -4.85 -13.10
CA GLU A 459 11.75 -5.71 -14.17
C GLU A 459 13.12 -6.32 -13.82
N LYS A 460 14.05 -5.48 -13.32
CA LYS A 460 15.37 -5.94 -12.91
C LYS A 460 15.31 -6.95 -11.76
N PHE A 461 14.45 -6.70 -10.77
CA PHE A 461 14.27 -7.60 -9.63
C PHE A 461 13.58 -8.91 -10.03
N THR A 462 12.59 -8.88 -10.92
CA THR A 462 11.98 -10.09 -11.48
C THR A 462 13.03 -10.90 -12.24
N GLU A 463 13.83 -10.26 -13.09
CA GLU A 463 14.87 -10.95 -13.85
C GLU A 463 15.92 -11.60 -12.93
N ALA A 464 16.34 -10.89 -11.88
CA ALA A 464 17.24 -11.40 -10.86
C ALA A 464 16.64 -12.51 -9.97
N GLY A 465 15.33 -12.77 -10.06
CA GLY A 465 14.64 -13.84 -9.33
C GLY A 465 14.15 -13.44 -7.93
N LEU A 466 13.98 -12.15 -7.65
CA LEU A 466 13.42 -11.67 -6.37
C LEU A 466 11.94 -12.05 -6.21
N TYR A 467 11.20 -12.15 -7.32
CA TYR A 467 9.79 -12.55 -7.37
C TYR A 467 9.66 -13.89 -8.09
N PRO A 468 10.14 -15.00 -7.50
CA PRO A 468 10.30 -16.26 -8.22
C PRO A 468 8.97 -16.85 -8.72
N TYR A 469 7.85 -16.66 -8.00
CA TYR A 469 6.56 -17.14 -8.49
C TYR A 469 5.96 -16.21 -9.54
N SER A 470 5.98 -14.89 -9.32
CA SER A 470 5.52 -13.90 -10.31
C SER A 470 6.31 -14.04 -11.62
N LYS A 471 7.62 -14.27 -11.54
CA LYS A 471 8.47 -14.56 -12.72
C LYS A 471 7.94 -15.74 -13.52
N PHE A 472 7.51 -16.81 -12.85
CA PHE A 472 6.97 -17.99 -13.50
C PHE A 472 5.59 -17.73 -14.11
N TYR A 473 4.65 -17.11 -13.38
CA TYR A 473 3.29 -16.86 -13.90
C TYR A 473 3.21 -15.69 -14.89
N LEU A 474 4.27 -14.88 -15.02
CA LEU A 474 4.40 -13.85 -16.06
C LEU A 474 5.29 -14.28 -17.22
N ARG A 475 5.69 -15.56 -17.29
CA ARG A 475 6.62 -16.07 -18.33
C ARG A 475 6.11 -15.85 -19.75
N HIS A 476 4.81 -15.99 -19.99
CA HIS A 476 4.22 -15.79 -21.31
C HIS A 476 4.20 -14.31 -21.72
N ILE A 477 4.04 -13.40 -20.76
CA ILE A 477 4.17 -11.95 -21.00
C ILE A 477 5.63 -11.61 -21.33
N LYS A 478 6.58 -12.20 -20.60
CA LYS A 478 8.02 -12.04 -20.88
C LYS A 478 8.39 -12.54 -22.26
N GLU A 479 7.88 -13.70 -22.66
CA GLU A 479 8.10 -14.30 -23.98
C GLU A 479 7.54 -13.41 -25.10
N ALA A 480 6.31 -12.89 -24.93
CA ALA A 480 5.65 -12.07 -25.94
C ALA A 480 6.23 -10.64 -26.07
N PHE A 481 6.62 -10.01 -24.95
CA PHE A 481 6.94 -8.57 -24.91
C PHE A 481 8.37 -8.26 -24.44
N GLY A 482 9.17 -9.26 -24.06
CA GLY A 482 10.51 -9.08 -23.52
C GLY A 482 10.57 -8.50 -22.10
N SER A 483 9.42 -8.26 -21.46
CA SER A 483 9.28 -7.69 -20.10
C SER A 483 8.16 -8.40 -19.32
N TYR A 484 8.27 -8.52 -17.99
CA TYR A 484 7.30 -9.26 -17.18
C TYR A 484 6.05 -8.45 -16.86
N TRP A 485 6.19 -7.16 -16.58
CA TRP A 485 5.13 -6.26 -16.10
C TRP A 485 4.55 -5.40 -17.22
N LYS A 486 4.71 -5.78 -18.50
CA LYS A 486 4.31 -4.96 -19.65
C LYS A 486 2.82 -4.58 -19.63
N ASN A 487 1.97 -5.50 -19.18
CA ASN A 487 0.52 -5.32 -19.11
C ASN A 487 0.05 -4.58 -17.84
N HIS A 488 0.94 -4.24 -16.91
CA HIS A 488 0.55 -3.52 -15.69
C HIS A 488 0.57 -2.01 -15.93
N PHE A 489 -0.43 -1.32 -15.42
CA PHE A 489 -0.59 0.13 -15.53
C PHE A 489 0.36 0.89 -14.62
N SER A 490 0.72 2.10 -15.05
CA SER A 490 1.31 3.15 -14.25
C SER A 490 0.17 4.07 -13.80
N THR A 491 -0.20 4.02 -12.52
CA THR A 491 -1.43 4.68 -12.05
C THR A 491 -1.13 6.02 -11.40
N ILE A 492 -1.77 7.08 -11.91
CA ILE A 492 -1.80 8.39 -11.25
C ILE A 492 -3.21 8.60 -10.73
N GLY A 493 -3.33 8.89 -9.45
CA GLY A 493 -4.61 9.19 -8.81
C GLY A 493 -4.64 10.59 -8.21
N LEU A 494 -5.78 10.94 -7.63
CA LEU A 494 -5.98 12.21 -6.95
C LEU A 494 -6.80 12.04 -5.67
N VAL A 495 -6.74 13.03 -4.79
CA VAL A 495 -7.56 13.08 -3.57
C VAL A 495 -7.95 14.51 -3.25
N GLY A 496 -9.11 14.72 -2.65
CA GLY A 496 -9.56 16.01 -2.13
C GLY A 496 -9.97 17.01 -3.20
N MET A 497 -10.58 16.58 -4.30
CA MET A 497 -11.01 17.52 -5.34
C MET A 497 -12.06 18.51 -4.82
N ASN A 498 -12.93 18.09 -3.91
CA ASN A 498 -13.84 19.01 -3.22
C ASN A 498 -13.09 20.12 -2.48
N GLU A 499 -12.09 19.78 -1.67
CA GLU A 499 -11.32 20.79 -0.94
C GLU A 499 -10.42 21.60 -1.89
N ALA A 500 -10.03 21.06 -3.05
CA ALA A 500 -9.38 21.86 -4.09
C ALA A 500 -10.31 22.97 -4.61
N CYS A 501 -11.59 22.64 -4.89
CA CYS A 501 -12.61 23.62 -5.26
C CYS A 501 -12.85 24.64 -4.14
N LEU A 502 -12.98 24.20 -2.89
CA LEU A 502 -13.20 25.11 -1.76
C LEU A 502 -12.03 26.09 -1.56
N ASN A 503 -10.79 25.61 -1.68
CA ASN A 503 -9.61 26.44 -1.49
C ASN A 503 -9.32 27.37 -2.69
N PHE A 504 -9.72 27.00 -3.91
CA PHE A 504 -9.43 27.75 -5.13
C PHE A 504 -10.59 28.63 -5.61
N LEU A 505 -11.79 28.06 -5.71
CA LEU A 505 -13.00 28.72 -6.22
C LEU A 505 -13.86 29.30 -5.09
N GLY A 506 -13.77 28.72 -3.88
CA GLY A 506 -14.65 29.06 -2.77
C GLY A 506 -16.01 28.36 -2.80
N CYS A 507 -16.19 27.35 -3.64
CA CYS A 507 -17.42 26.56 -3.77
C CYS A 507 -17.14 25.05 -3.67
N SER A 508 -18.20 24.25 -3.45
CA SER A 508 -18.14 22.79 -3.38
C SER A 508 -17.98 22.16 -4.76
N ILE A 509 -17.48 20.92 -4.83
CA ILE A 509 -17.50 20.12 -6.08
C ILE A 509 -18.92 19.86 -6.59
N GLY A 510 -19.92 19.84 -5.70
CA GLY A 510 -21.32 19.63 -6.08
C GLY A 510 -22.01 20.88 -6.64
N ASP A 511 -21.40 22.07 -6.51
CA ASP A 511 -21.91 23.29 -7.13
C ASP A 511 -21.63 23.28 -8.65
N PRO A 512 -22.47 23.92 -9.50
CA PRO A 512 -22.28 23.90 -10.95
C PRO A 512 -20.89 24.36 -11.42
N GLU A 513 -20.30 25.36 -10.74
CA GLU A 513 -18.96 25.86 -11.04
C GLU A 513 -17.87 24.85 -10.63
N GLY A 514 -17.98 24.27 -9.43
CA GLY A 514 -17.02 23.27 -8.93
C GLY A 514 -17.07 21.96 -9.72
N LEU A 515 -18.26 21.53 -10.16
CA LEU A 515 -18.43 20.36 -11.03
C LEU A 515 -17.78 20.59 -12.39
N SER A 516 -18.08 21.72 -13.04
CA SER A 516 -17.50 22.08 -14.34
C SER A 516 -15.98 22.18 -14.28
N PHE A 517 -15.44 22.80 -13.22
CA PHE A 517 -14.00 22.87 -13.01
C PHE A 517 -13.37 21.49 -12.77
N SER A 518 -14.03 20.62 -11.99
CA SER A 518 -13.52 19.27 -11.72
C SER A 518 -13.47 18.40 -12.97
N ILE A 519 -14.50 18.45 -13.82
CA ILE A 519 -14.50 17.77 -15.13
C ILE A 519 -13.31 18.27 -15.97
N LYS A 520 -13.11 19.59 -16.04
CA LYS A 520 -11.97 20.19 -16.77
C LYS A 520 -10.62 19.69 -16.25
N VAL A 521 -10.48 19.54 -14.93
CA VAL A 521 -9.28 18.98 -14.30
C VAL A 521 -9.08 17.51 -14.68
N LEU A 522 -10.13 16.69 -14.62
CA LEU A 522 -10.05 15.27 -15.01
C LEU A 522 -9.71 15.10 -16.49
N ASP A 523 -10.29 15.91 -17.37
CA ASP A 523 -9.99 15.91 -18.81
C ASP A 523 -8.53 16.28 -19.08
N PHE A 524 -8.02 17.30 -18.38
CA PHE A 524 -6.62 17.67 -18.44
C PHE A 524 -5.72 16.51 -18.02
N MET A 525 -6.00 15.89 -16.86
CA MET A 525 -5.23 14.74 -16.38
C MET A 525 -5.28 13.59 -17.39
N ARG A 526 -6.47 13.24 -17.90
CA ARG A 526 -6.64 12.18 -18.89
C ARG A 526 -5.79 12.41 -20.13
N LYS A 527 -5.79 13.63 -20.67
CA LYS A 527 -4.96 14.00 -21.83
C LYS A 527 -3.47 13.85 -21.52
N ARG A 528 -3.01 14.30 -20.36
CA ARG A 528 -1.60 14.15 -19.96
C ARG A 528 -1.18 12.69 -19.80
N LEU A 529 -2.07 11.85 -19.29
CA LEU A 529 -1.80 10.40 -19.24
C LEU A 529 -1.65 9.83 -20.66
N GLN A 530 -2.49 10.23 -21.62
CA GLN A 530 -2.34 9.83 -23.02
C GLN A 530 -0.97 10.23 -23.58
N ASP A 531 -0.55 11.49 -23.36
CA ASP A 531 0.79 11.96 -23.76
C ASP A 531 1.90 11.08 -23.16
N PHE A 532 1.78 10.70 -21.87
CA PHE A 532 2.75 9.83 -21.22
C PHE A 532 2.77 8.41 -21.79
N GLN A 533 1.60 7.88 -22.21
CA GLN A 533 1.53 6.58 -22.86
C GLN A 533 2.26 6.56 -24.20
N GLU A 534 2.14 7.65 -24.97
CA GLU A 534 2.84 7.84 -26.24
C GLU A 534 4.35 8.00 -26.03
N GLU A 535 4.76 8.83 -25.07
CA GLU A 535 6.17 9.11 -24.75
C GLU A 535 6.92 7.86 -24.26
N THR A 536 6.32 7.10 -23.35
CA THR A 536 6.99 6.00 -22.64
C THR A 536 6.74 4.62 -23.28
N GLY A 537 5.69 4.50 -24.09
CA GLY A 537 5.20 3.22 -24.58
C GLY A 537 4.61 2.31 -23.50
N ASN A 538 4.42 2.79 -22.27
CA ASN A 538 3.72 2.09 -21.19
C ASN A 538 2.27 2.56 -21.10
N ILE A 539 1.42 1.82 -20.39
CA ILE A 539 0.01 2.18 -20.19
C ILE A 539 -0.15 2.91 -18.85
N PHE A 540 -0.97 3.95 -18.85
CA PHE A 540 -1.24 4.84 -17.74
C PHE A 540 -2.75 4.96 -17.54
N ASN A 541 -3.20 4.98 -16.29
CA ASN A 541 -4.60 5.20 -15.97
C ASN A 541 -4.76 6.25 -14.87
N LEU A 542 -5.95 6.85 -14.86
CA LEU A 542 -6.41 7.71 -13.79
C LEU A 542 -7.13 6.85 -12.76
N GLU A 543 -6.90 7.11 -11.47
CA GLU A 543 -7.58 6.42 -10.39
C GLU A 543 -8.22 7.42 -9.42
N ALA A 544 -9.49 7.17 -9.09
CA ALA A 544 -10.10 7.69 -7.88
C ALA A 544 -9.54 6.90 -6.69
N THR A 545 -8.39 7.33 -6.17
CA THR A 545 -7.70 6.69 -5.05
C THR A 545 -8.63 6.53 -3.83
N PRO A 546 -8.79 5.31 -3.27
CA PRO A 546 -9.56 5.09 -2.03
C PRO A 546 -9.03 5.89 -0.83
N ALA A 547 -7.73 6.17 -0.81
CA ALA A 547 -7.06 7.14 0.06
C ALA A 547 -7.24 6.93 1.58
N GLU A 548 -7.46 5.69 2.04
CA GLU A 548 -7.71 5.33 3.45
C GLU A 548 -6.73 6.01 4.43
N GLY A 549 -5.42 5.82 4.23
CA GLY A 549 -4.38 6.53 5.00
C GLY A 549 -3.93 7.85 4.37
N THR A 550 -3.97 7.93 3.04
CA THR A 550 -3.45 9.07 2.27
C THR A 550 -4.20 10.36 2.55
N SER A 551 -5.53 10.30 2.64
CA SER A 551 -6.39 11.44 2.93
C SER A 551 -5.98 12.11 4.25
N HIS A 552 -5.88 11.32 5.32
CA HIS A 552 -5.45 11.80 6.64
C HIS A 552 -4.01 12.34 6.61
N ARG A 553 -3.08 11.58 6.02
CA ARG A 553 -1.65 11.95 5.99
C ARG A 553 -1.44 13.31 5.33
N LEU A 554 -2.01 13.52 4.15
CA LEU A 554 -1.83 14.76 3.39
C LEU A 554 -2.47 15.93 4.14
N ALA A 555 -3.72 15.80 4.59
CA ALA A 555 -4.42 16.86 5.33
C ALA A 555 -3.66 17.28 6.60
N LYS A 556 -3.04 16.33 7.32
CA LYS A 556 -2.22 16.62 8.50
C LYS A 556 -0.94 17.39 8.18
N ILE A 557 -0.25 17.04 7.09
CA ILE A 557 0.95 17.76 6.64
C ILE A 557 0.57 19.17 6.20
N ASP A 558 -0.51 19.28 5.45
CA ASP A 558 -1.06 20.53 4.92
C ASP A 558 -1.46 21.48 6.05
N LYS A 559 -2.24 21.04 7.03
CA LYS A 559 -2.59 21.86 8.21
C LYS A 559 -1.39 22.34 9.01
N LYS A 560 -0.31 21.55 9.07
CA LYS A 560 0.92 21.96 9.75
C LYS A 560 1.66 23.07 8.98
N MET A 561 1.68 23.00 7.65
CA MET A 561 2.38 23.95 6.80
C MET A 561 1.56 25.21 6.52
N TYR A 562 0.26 25.05 6.28
CA TYR A 562 -0.70 26.07 5.91
C TYR A 562 -1.91 25.97 6.86
N PRO A 563 -1.87 26.60 8.04
CA PRO A 563 -2.93 26.47 9.03
C PRO A 563 -4.34 26.82 8.51
N ASN A 564 -4.42 27.70 7.51
CA ASN A 564 -5.65 28.19 6.92
C ASN A 564 -6.17 27.37 5.72
N ILE A 565 -5.47 26.30 5.30
CA ILE A 565 -5.99 25.44 4.23
C ILE A 565 -7.26 24.73 4.71
N ILE A 566 -8.29 24.71 3.87
CA ILE A 566 -9.56 24.04 4.19
C ILE A 566 -9.40 22.53 4.02
N VAL A 567 -9.87 21.77 5.01
CA VAL A 567 -9.97 20.30 4.97
C VAL A 567 -11.44 19.88 5.09
N ALA A 568 -11.76 18.61 4.81
CA ALA A 568 -13.15 18.14 4.73
C ALA A 568 -13.92 18.28 6.06
N ASN A 569 -13.24 18.10 7.20
CA ASN A 569 -13.82 18.18 8.54
C ASN A 569 -13.36 19.40 9.34
N GLU A 570 -13.23 20.56 8.69
CA GLU A 570 -12.69 21.79 9.28
C GLU A 570 -13.27 22.13 10.67
N GLU A 571 -14.59 22.03 10.83
CA GLU A 571 -15.27 22.36 12.09
C GLU A 571 -14.91 21.41 13.23
N ASP A 572 -14.65 20.13 12.94
CA ASP A 572 -14.25 19.17 13.96
C ASP A 572 -12.76 19.28 14.26
N VAL A 573 -11.94 19.66 13.28
CA VAL A 573 -10.51 19.98 13.50
C VAL A 573 -10.37 21.14 14.48
N LYS A 574 -11.23 22.17 14.38
CA LYS A 574 -11.28 23.26 15.37
C LYS A 574 -11.61 22.76 16.80
N LYS A 575 -12.30 21.63 16.92
CA LYS A 575 -12.62 20.95 18.20
C LYS A 575 -11.55 19.93 18.61
N GLY A 576 -10.44 19.83 17.87
CA GLY A 576 -9.32 18.92 18.16
C GLY A 576 -9.36 17.58 17.44
N ALA A 577 -10.26 17.40 16.46
CA ALA A 577 -10.24 16.20 15.62
C ALA A 577 -9.05 16.19 14.65
N ALA A 578 -8.69 15.00 14.17
CA ALA A 578 -7.65 14.85 13.16
C ALA A 578 -8.18 15.29 11.78
N PRO A 579 -7.41 16.05 10.98
CA PRO A 579 -7.86 16.49 9.66
C PRO A 579 -7.86 15.35 8.64
N TYR A 580 -8.79 15.41 7.68
CA TYR A 580 -8.82 14.54 6.50
C TYR A 580 -9.36 15.28 5.26
N TYR A 581 -9.12 14.72 4.07
CA TYR A 581 -9.69 15.17 2.79
C TYR A 581 -10.78 14.23 2.28
N THR A 582 -11.70 14.76 1.48
CA THR A 582 -12.70 13.96 0.77
C THR A 582 -12.00 13.05 -0.23
N ASN A 583 -12.46 11.80 -0.33
CA ASN A 583 -11.81 10.82 -1.21
C ASN A 583 -11.96 11.24 -2.68
N SER A 584 -10.84 11.29 -3.42
CA SER A 584 -10.84 11.49 -4.88
C SER A 584 -11.68 12.69 -5.34
N THR A 585 -12.71 12.42 -6.13
CA THR A 585 -13.71 13.34 -6.68
C THR A 585 -15.10 13.11 -6.07
N HIS A 586 -15.18 12.41 -4.95
CA HIS A 586 -16.46 12.18 -4.28
C HIS A 586 -17.04 13.49 -3.74
N LEU A 587 -18.37 13.51 -3.63
CA LEU A 587 -19.05 14.50 -2.83
C LEU A 587 -18.65 14.35 -1.34
N PRO A 588 -18.63 15.44 -0.57
CA PRO A 588 -18.43 15.37 0.88
C PRO A 588 -19.43 14.43 1.54
N VAL A 589 -19.02 13.82 2.65
CA VAL A 589 -19.95 13.04 3.48
C VAL A 589 -21.08 13.96 3.95
N TYR A 590 -22.33 13.51 3.83
CA TYR A 590 -23.54 14.29 4.12
C TYR A 590 -23.82 15.46 3.17
N TYR A 591 -23.31 15.43 1.94
CA TYR A 591 -23.63 16.46 0.95
C TYR A 591 -25.13 16.48 0.56
N THR A 592 -25.72 15.31 0.28
CA THR A 592 -27.14 15.15 -0.02
C THR A 592 -27.65 13.80 0.48
N ASP A 593 -28.93 13.76 0.88
CA ASP A 593 -29.65 12.51 1.20
C ASP A 593 -30.43 11.97 -0.03
N ASP A 594 -30.44 12.71 -1.15
CA ASP A 594 -31.05 12.27 -2.40
C ASP A 594 -30.07 11.41 -3.22
N LEU A 595 -30.35 10.11 -3.29
CA LEU A 595 -29.56 9.15 -4.05
C LEU A 595 -29.46 9.49 -5.53
N TRP A 596 -30.52 10.01 -6.15
CA TRP A 596 -30.54 10.34 -7.57
C TRP A 596 -29.70 11.57 -7.87
N GLU A 597 -29.74 12.56 -6.98
CA GLU A 597 -28.87 13.72 -7.05
C GLU A 597 -27.40 13.30 -6.92
N TYR A 598 -27.07 12.47 -5.93
CA TYR A 598 -25.71 11.95 -5.74
C TYR A 598 -25.19 11.25 -6.99
N LEU A 599 -25.99 10.33 -7.55
CA LEU A 599 -25.61 9.59 -8.77
C LEU A 599 -25.40 10.54 -9.96
N ARG A 600 -26.30 11.50 -10.18
CA ARG A 600 -26.20 12.47 -11.28
C ARG A 600 -24.95 13.35 -11.17
N LEU A 601 -24.54 13.73 -9.96
CA LEU A 601 -23.35 14.55 -9.72
C LEU A 601 -22.04 13.75 -9.78
N GLN A 602 -22.09 12.43 -9.59
CA GLN A 602 -20.92 11.55 -9.57
C GLN A 602 -20.73 10.74 -10.87
N GLU A 603 -21.71 10.74 -11.77
CA GLU A 603 -21.66 10.03 -13.06
C GLU A 603 -20.74 10.67 -14.11
N PRO A 604 -20.74 12.01 -14.33
CA PRO A 604 -19.81 12.68 -15.25
C PRO A 604 -18.35 12.57 -14.78
#